data_AF-A0A968YK40-F1
#
_entry.id   AF-A0A968YK40-F1
#
_cell.length_a   1.000
_cell.length_b   1.000
_cell.length_c   1.000
_cell.angle_alpha   90.00
_cell.angle_beta   90.00
_cell.angle_gamma   90.00
#
_symmetry.space_group_name_H-M   'P 1'
#
loop_
_entity.id
_entity.type
_entity.pdbx_description
1 polymer ?
#
loop_
_entity_poly.entity_id
_entity_poly.type
_entity_poly.pdbx_seq_one_letter_code
_entity_poly.pdbx_strand_id
1 'polypeptide(L)'
;VQALDLGLREIGVPDNKKYISDTVFFGNMTLCRLTHEPSPLFQKKVKELESIYIGEMRLTEISLIICNAVCHPKTKKVISTYKLSK
;
A
#
# COMPACT_ATOMS: atom_id res chain seq x y z
N VAL A 1 -11.39 -2.45 -4.88
CA VAL A 1 -10.41 -3.54 -5.06
C VAL A 1 -10.96 -4.66 -5.91
N GLN A 2 -12.16 -5.16 -5.63
CA GLN A 2 -12.80 -6.21 -6.43
C GLN A 2 -12.83 -5.93 -7.95
N ALA A 3 -13.18 -4.71 -8.38
CA ALA A 3 -13.17 -4.36 -9.81
C ALA A 3 -11.76 -4.43 -10.44
N LEU A 4 -10.72 -4.05 -9.70
CA LEU A 4 -9.32 -4.14 -10.16
C LEU A 4 -8.87 -5.61 -10.22
N ASP A 5 -9.16 -6.40 -9.18
CA ASP A 5 -8.82 -7.83 -9.14
C ASP A 5 -9.51 -8.60 -10.28
N LEU A 6 -10.80 -8.37 -10.49
CA LEU A 6 -11.55 -8.97 -11.61
C LEU A 6 -10.94 -8.58 -12.97
N GLY A 7 -10.71 -7.29 -13.22
CA GLY A 7 -10.12 -6.84 -14.49
C GLY A 7 -8.71 -7.38 -14.73
N LEU A 8 -7.89 -7.49 -13.67
CA LEU A 8 -6.56 -8.10 -13.74
C LEU A 8 -6.62 -9.61 -14.06
N ARG A 9 -7.57 -10.33 -13.46
CA ARG A 9 -7.79 -11.77 -13.75
C ARG A 9 -8.23 -11.98 -15.20
N GLU A 10 -9.13 -11.15 -15.71
CA GLU A 10 -9.66 -11.26 -17.08
C GLU A 10 -8.56 -11.10 -18.14
N ILE A 11 -7.54 -10.28 -17.88
CA ILE A 11 -6.38 -10.10 -18.77
C ILE A 11 -5.23 -11.09 -18.50
N GLY A 12 -5.44 -12.10 -17.64
CA GLY A 12 -4.44 -13.13 -17.35
C GLY A 12 -3.31 -12.70 -16.41
N VAL A 13 -3.51 -11.63 -15.63
CA VAL A 13 -2.53 -11.12 -14.66
C VAL A 13 -3.13 -11.14 -13.23
N PRO A 14 -3.53 -12.31 -12.71
CA PRO A 14 -4.12 -12.39 -11.37
C PRO A 14 -3.09 -11.98 -10.29
N ASP A 15 -3.57 -11.42 -9.18
CA ASP A 15 -2.74 -11.30 -7.98
C ASP A 15 -2.38 -12.71 -7.47
N ASN A 16 -1.09 -12.95 -7.21
CA ASN A 16 -0.58 -14.23 -6.72
C ASN A 16 -0.39 -14.25 -5.20
N LYS A 17 -0.73 -13.16 -4.51
CA LYS A 17 -0.62 -13.07 -3.05
C LYS A 17 -1.79 -13.78 -2.38
N LYS A 18 -1.46 -14.60 -1.38
CA LYS A 18 -2.44 -15.20 -0.48
C LYS A 18 -2.74 -14.21 0.65
N TYR A 19 -3.96 -13.67 0.67
CA TYR A 19 -4.43 -12.81 1.74
C TYR A 19 -5.19 -13.63 2.79
N ILE A 20 -5.38 -13.03 3.97
CA ILE A 20 -6.21 -13.63 5.03
C ILE A 20 -7.71 -13.58 4.70
N SER A 21 -8.11 -12.68 3.81
CA SER A 21 -9.48 -12.50 3.32
C SER A 21 -9.45 -12.14 1.84
N ASP A 22 -10.33 -12.77 1.06
CA ASP A 22 -10.53 -12.48 -0.37
C ASP A 22 -11.55 -11.35 -0.60
N THR A 23 -12.20 -10.87 0.47
CA THR A 23 -13.28 -9.89 0.40
C THR A 23 -12.95 -8.56 1.07
N VAL A 24 -11.94 -8.55 1.95
CA VAL A 24 -11.54 -7.36 2.72
C VAL A 24 -10.20 -6.83 2.23
N PHE A 25 -10.16 -5.53 1.93
CA PHE A 25 -8.92 -4.81 1.66
C PHE A 25 -8.64 -3.78 2.76
N PHE A 26 -7.44 -3.84 3.32
CA PHE A 26 -6.95 -2.86 4.28
C PHE A 26 -6.11 -1.80 3.56
N GLY A 27 -6.63 -0.57 3.50
CA GLY A 27 -5.87 0.58 3.00
C GLY A 27 -4.96 1.11 4.10
N ASN A 28 -3.65 1.06 3.92
CA ASN A 28 -2.68 1.58 4.88
C ASN A 28 -1.54 2.35 4.19
N MET A 29 -0.95 3.29 4.92
CA MET A 29 0.30 3.95 4.53
C MET A 29 1.44 3.38 5.38
N THR A 30 2.38 2.67 4.75
CA THR A 30 3.55 2.15 5.45
C THR A 30 4.56 3.29 5.64
N LEU A 31 4.81 3.68 6.90
CA LEU A 31 5.84 4.68 7.23
C LEU A 31 7.25 4.08 7.27
N CYS A 32 7.38 2.91 7.91
CA CYS A 32 8.66 2.20 8.01
C CYS A 32 8.45 0.69 8.14
N ARG A 33 9.53 -0.07 7.94
CA ARG A 33 9.62 -1.49 8.25
C ARG A 33 10.79 -1.67 9.20
N LEU A 34 10.50 -2.13 10.41
CA LEU A 34 11.54 -2.40 11.40
C LEU A 34 12.25 -3.70 11.03
N THR A 35 13.58 -3.67 11.04
CA THR A 35 14.43 -4.84 10.81
C THR A 35 14.84 -5.54 12.10
N HIS A 36 14.50 -4.94 13.24
CA HIS A 36 14.79 -5.41 14.59
C HIS A 36 13.59 -5.10 15.49
N GLU A 37 13.54 -5.75 16.65
CA GLU A 37 12.48 -5.51 17.63
C GLU A 37 12.51 -4.05 18.13
N PRO A 38 11.37 -3.32 18.09
CA PRO A 38 11.33 -1.94 18.58
C PRO A 38 11.53 -1.88 20.09
N SER A 39 12.30 -0.89 20.55
CA SER A 39 12.47 -0.66 21.99
C SER A 39 11.14 -0.32 22.68
N PRO A 40 11.00 -0.61 23.99
CA PRO A 40 9.79 -0.25 24.74
C PRO A 40 9.44 1.24 24.67
N LEU A 41 10.45 2.11 24.62
CA LEU A 41 10.26 3.56 24.47
C LEU A 41 9.63 3.90 23.11
N PHE A 42 10.09 3.26 22.03
CA PHE A 42 9.51 3.43 20.70
C PHE A 42 8.05 2.97 20.67
N GLN A 43 7.77 1.78 21.23
CA GLN A 43 6.40 1.25 21.29
C GLN A 43 5.46 2.17 22.07
N LYS A 44 5.93 2.73 23.20
CA LYS A 44 5.17 3.73 23.98
C LYS A 44 4.86 4.97 23.13
N LYS A 45 5.84 5.50 22.40
CA LYS A 45 5.64 6.65 21.51
C LYS A 45 4.65 6.35 20.38
N VAL A 46 4.71 5.18 19.77
CA VAL A 46 3.73 4.79 18.74
C VAL A 46 2.30 4.76 19.31
N LYS A 47 2.11 4.25 20.53
CA LYS A 47 0.79 4.26 21.21
C LYS A 47 0.28 5.68 21.48
N GLU A 48 1.16 6.58 21.92
CA GLU A 48 0.82 8.00 22.11
C GLU A 48 0.35 8.66 20.80
N LEU A 49 0.76 8.12 19.64
CA LEU A 49 0.41 8.62 18.32
C LEU A 49 -0.82 7.93 17.69
N GLU A 50 -1.47 6.99 18.36
CA GLU A 50 -2.54 6.16 17.78
C GLU A 50 -3.74 6.98 17.27
N SER A 51 -4.05 8.09 17.93
CA SER A 51 -5.20 8.95 17.61
C SER A 51 -4.83 10.28 16.97
N ILE A 52 -3.60 10.42 16.44
CA ILE A 52 -3.22 11.67 15.78
C ILE A 52 -3.89 11.76 14.41
N TYR A 53 -4.39 12.95 14.08
CA TYR A 53 -4.79 13.25 12.72
C TYR A 53 -3.55 13.55 11.88
N ILE A 54 -3.27 12.69 10.90
CA ILE A 54 -2.10 12.82 10.00
C ILE A 54 -2.42 13.72 8.80
N GLY A 55 -3.69 13.83 8.44
CA GLY A 55 -4.15 14.62 7.30
C GLY A 55 -5.13 13.85 6.41
N GLU A 56 -5.61 14.57 5.41
CA GLU A 56 -6.46 14.06 4.33
C GLU A 56 -5.70 14.09 3.02
N MET A 57 -5.93 13.09 2.17
CA MET A 57 -5.34 13.01 0.84
C MET A 57 -6.44 12.86 -0.20
N ARG A 58 -6.37 13.69 -1.24
CA ARG A 58 -7.18 13.50 -2.44
C ARG A 58 -6.45 12.58 -3.40
N LEU A 59 -7.04 11.43 -3.69
CA LEU A 59 -6.55 10.54 -4.73
C LEU A 59 -6.80 11.17 -6.11
N THR A 60 -5.73 11.48 -6.84
CA THR A 60 -5.79 12.12 -8.17
C THR A 60 -5.27 11.23 -9.29
N GLU A 61 -4.54 10.17 -8.94
CA GLU A 61 -3.95 9.26 -9.90
C GLU A 61 -3.69 7.89 -9.28
N ILE A 62 -3.63 6.88 -10.16
CA ILE A 62 -3.26 5.51 -9.83
C ILE A 62 -2.15 5.11 -10.81
N SER A 63 -1.03 4.62 -10.29
CA SER A 63 0.10 4.19 -11.14
C SER A 63 0.31 2.69 -11.05
N LEU A 64 0.46 2.05 -12.21
CA LEU A 64 1.00 0.71 -12.32
C LEU A 64 2.53 0.80 -12.25
N ILE A 65 3.14 0.09 -11.31
CA ILE A 65 4.58 0.14 -11.07
C ILE A 65 5.20 -1.25 -11.03
N ILE A 66 6.49 -1.33 -11.36
CA ILE A 66 7.37 -2.45 -11.03
C ILE A 66 8.19 -2.01 -9.82
N CYS A 67 8.26 -2.86 -8.80
CA CYS A 67 9.11 -2.63 -7.64
C CYS A 67 9.43 -3.94 -6.92
N ASN A 68 10.40 -3.91 -6.01
CA ASN A 68 10.58 -4.99 -5.04
C ASN A 68 9.49 -4.95 -3.95
N ALA A 69 9.48 -5.95 -3.07
CA ALA A 69 8.48 -6.09 -2.00
C ALA A 69 8.40 -4.89 -1.03
N VAL A 70 9.47 -4.10 -0.93
CA VAL A 70 9.53 -2.90 -0.07
C VAL A 70 9.27 -1.59 -0.82
N CYS A 71 9.00 -1.65 -2.12
CA CYS A 71 8.82 -0.48 -2.99
C CYS A 71 9.98 0.55 -2.86
N HIS A 72 11.23 0.06 -2.79
CA HIS A 72 12.38 0.94 -2.61
C HIS A 72 12.51 1.90 -3.80
N PRO A 73 12.80 3.21 -3.60
CA PRO A 73 12.86 4.17 -4.70
C PRO A 73 13.77 3.76 -5.86
N LYS A 74 14.92 3.13 -5.56
CA LYS A 74 15.87 2.62 -6.56
C LYS A 74 15.34 1.45 -7.42
N THR A 75 14.31 0.73 -6.96
CA THR A 75 13.72 -0.41 -7.69
C THR A 75 12.37 -0.06 -8.30
N LYS A 76 11.80 1.09 -7.94
CA LYS A 76 10.51 1.57 -8.44
C LYS A 76 10.67 2.07 -9.87
N LYS A 77 9.89 1.50 -10.78
CA LYS A 77 9.69 2.00 -12.14
C LYS A 77 8.19 2.15 -12.40
N VAL A 78 7.77 3.33 -12.82
CA VAL A 78 6.38 3.55 -13.26
C VAL A 78 6.23 3.00 -14.67
N ILE A 79 5.24 2.13 -14.87
CA ILE A 79 4.88 1.61 -16.21
C ILE A 79 3.87 2.56 -16.86
N SER A 80 2.81 2.90 -16.13
CA SER A 80 1.73 3.77 -16.60
C SER A 80 1.03 4.44 -15.43
N THR A 81 0.40 5.58 -15.69
CA THR A 81 -0.36 6.35 -14.71
C THR A 81 -1.73 6.67 -15.27
N TYR A 82 -2.76 6.23 -14.58
CA TYR A 82 -4.14 6.61 -14.82
C TYR A 82 -4.48 7.84 -13.99
N LYS A 83 -4.89 8.92 -14.64
CA LYS A 83 -5.36 10.14 -13.96
C LYS A 83 -6.84 9.98 -13.64
N LEU A 84 -7.19 10.13 -12.38
CA LEU A 84 -8.58 10.20 -11.96
C LEU A 84 -9.03 11.63 -12.26
N SER A 85 -9.87 11.80 -13.28
CA SER A 85 -10.45 13.09 -13.64
C SER A 85 -11.18 13.69 -12.43
N LYS A 86 -11.17 15.03 -12.36
CA LYS A 86 -11.75 15.80 -11.26
C LYS A 86 -13.24 15.53 -11.06
#